data_AF-A0A2V2RJS6-F1
#
_entry.id   AF-A0A2V2RJS6-F1
#
_cell.length_a   1.000
_cell.length_b   1.000
_cell.length_c   1.000
_cell.angle_alpha   90.00
_cell.angle_beta   90.00
_cell.angle_gamma   90.00
#
_symmetry.space_group_name_H-M   'P 1'
#
loop_
_entity.id
_entity.type
_entity.pdbx_description
1 polymer ?
#
loop_
_entity_poly.entity_id
_entity_poly.type
_entity_poly.pdbx_seq_one_letter_code
_entity_poly.pdbx_strand_id
1 'polypeptide(L)' 'PRTVADARFLPMLTYEQALELARAGAKVLHPMAVEYVASAAIPLWIRNTFEPDHRGTIVSREQ' A
#
# COMPACT_ATOMS: atom_id res chain seq x y z
N PRO A 1 1.16 -0.23 -13.52
CA PRO A 1 2.21 -0.15 -14.57
C PRO A 1 1.99 -1.07 -15.79
N ARG A 2 1.53 -2.32 -15.63
CA ARG A 2 1.41 -3.27 -16.74
C ARG A 2 0.32 -2.94 -17.78
N THR A 3 -0.68 -2.15 -17.40
CA THR A 3 -1.83 -1.78 -18.25
C THR A 3 -1.82 -0.30 -18.62
N VAL A 4 -1.35 0.56 -17.73
CA VAL A 4 -1.29 2.02 -17.89
C VAL A 4 0.18 2.42 -17.85
N ALA A 5 0.69 2.95 -18.97
CA ALA A 5 2.11 3.21 -19.20
C ALA A 5 2.65 4.37 -18.35
N ASP A 6 1.81 5.35 -18.03
CA ASP A 6 2.12 6.52 -17.20
C ASP A 6 1.69 6.35 -15.73
N ALA A 7 1.46 5.10 -15.29
CA ALA A 7 1.14 4.81 -13.91
C ALA A 7 2.23 5.35 -12.97
N ARG A 8 1.81 6.18 -12.00
CA ARG A 8 2.73 6.85 -11.08
C ARG A 8 2.95 6.04 -9.81
N PHE A 9 4.13 6.22 -9.24
CA PHE A 9 4.45 5.70 -7.92
C PHE A 9 3.73 6.50 -6.83
N LEU A 10 3.19 5.81 -5.83
CA LEU A 10 2.51 6.39 -4.68
C LEU A 10 3.36 6.15 -3.42
N PRO A 11 4.05 7.17 -2.88
CA PRO A 11 4.96 6.98 -1.74
C PRO A 11 4.22 6.77 -0.41
N MET A 12 2.99 7.27 -0.28
CA MET A 12 2.21 7.23 0.96
C MET A 12 0.74 6.95 0.65
N LEU A 13 0.10 6.24 1.57
CA LEU A 13 -1.34 5.97 1.57
C LEU A 13 -1.86 6.02 3.00
N THR A 14 -3.12 6.42 3.15
CA THR A 14 -3.85 6.16 4.39
C THR A 14 -4.34 4.72 4.44
N TYR A 15 -4.69 4.23 5.63
CA TYR A 15 -5.34 2.92 5.78
C TYR A 15 -6.62 2.80 4.94
N GLU A 16 -7.43 3.86 4.86
CA GLU A 16 -8.67 3.88 4.08
C GLU A 16 -8.39 3.73 2.58
N GLN A 17 -7.44 4.50 2.05
CA GLN A 17 -7.05 4.40 0.64
C GLN A 17 -6.48 3.02 0.31
N ALA A 18 -5.64 2.46 1.18
CA ALA A 18 -5.08 1.13 0.99
C ALA A 18 -6.18 0.04 1.01
N LEU A 19 -7.17 0.18 1.89
CA LEU A 19 -8.30 -0.75 1.97
C LEU A 19 -9.20 -0.68 0.74
N GLU A 20 -9.48 0.53 0.25
CA GLU A 20 -10.27 0.74 -0.97
C GLU A 20 -9.57 0.12 -2.19
N LEU A 21 -8.26 0.35 -2.33
CA LEU A 21 -7.45 -0.28 -3.38
C LEU A 21 -7.46 -1.81 -3.28
N ALA A 22 -7.31 -2.37 -2.07
CA ALA A 22 -7.33 -3.82 -1.84
C ALA A 22 -8.69 -4.42 -2.22
N ARG A 23 -9.80 -3.77 -1.84
CA ARG A 23 -11.16 -4.20 -2.18
C ARG A 23 -11.46 -4.07 -3.67
N ALA A 24 -10.90 -3.06 -4.34
CA ALA A 24 -11.00 -2.87 -5.78
C ALA A 24 -10.18 -3.88 -6.61
N GLY A 25 -9.43 -4.79 -5.96
CA GLY A 25 -8.68 -5.85 -6.62
C GLY A 25 -7.19 -5.55 -6.82
N ALA A 26 -6.62 -4.57 -6.10
CA ALA A 26 -5.18 -4.42 -6.04
C ALA A 26 -4.54 -5.69 -5.45
N LYS A 27 -3.75 -6.39 -6.25
CA LYS A 27 -3.20 -7.72 -5.92
C LYS A 27 -2.11 -7.73 -4.84
N VAL A 28 -1.75 -6.56 -4.31
CA VAL A 28 -0.60 -6.40 -3.40
C VAL A 28 -0.99 -6.62 -1.94
N LEU A 29 -2.22 -6.26 -1.55
CA LEU A 29 -2.70 -6.34 -0.17
C LEU A 29 -4.03 -7.08 -0.10
N HIS A 30 -4.19 -7.92 0.91
CA HIS A 30 -5.49 -8.49 1.26
C HIS A 30 -6.24 -7.52 2.19
N PRO A 31 -7.52 -7.19 1.93
CA PRO A 31 -8.28 -6.21 2.74
C PRO A 31 -8.24 -6.48 4.25
N MET A 32 -8.44 -7.74 4.63
CA MET A 32 -8.42 -8.17 6.04
C MET A 32 -7.07 -7.88 6.73
N ALA A 33 -5.95 -7.98 6.02
CA ALA A 33 -4.64 -7.67 6.60
C ALA A 33 -4.51 -6.19 6.92
N VAL A 34 -5.01 -5.31 6.03
CA VAL A 34 -5.01 -3.85 6.21
C VAL A 34 -5.86 -3.46 7.42
N GLU A 35 -7.04 -4.07 7.58
CA GLU A 35 -7.93 -3.81 8.72
C GLU A 35 -7.26 -4.16 10.07
N TYR A 36 -6.55 -5.29 10.14
CA TYR A 36 -5.82 -5.65 11.35
C TYR A 36 -4.71 -4.64 11.71
N VAL A 37 -3.83 -4.28 10.77
CA VAL A 37 -2.77 -3.30 11.06
C VAL A 37 -3.34 -1.91 11.36
N ALA A 38 -4.44 -1.50 10.71
CA ALA A 38 -5.11 -0.24 10.98
C ALA A 38 -5.69 -0.19 12.40
N SER A 39 -6.35 -1.27 12.85
CA SER A 39 -6.90 -1.37 14.20
C SER A 39 -5.81 -1.31 15.28
N ALA A 40 -4.63 -1.86 14.99
CA ALA A 40 -3.47 -1.84 15.88
C ALA A 40 -2.61 -0.56 15.73
N ALA A 41 -2.99 0.36 14.83
CA ALA A 41 -2.21 1.55 14.48
C ALA A 41 -0.74 1.25 14.09
N ILE A 42 -0.51 0.10 13.44
CA ILE A 42 0.81 -0.33 12.98
C ILE A 42 1.01 0.18 11.54
N PRO A 43 2.06 0.98 11.25
CA PRO A 43 2.35 1.40 9.89
C PRO A 43 2.88 0.22 9.05
N LEU A 44 2.44 0.14 7.80
CA LEU A 44 2.83 -0.91 6.86
C LEU A 44 3.78 -0.36 5.79
N TRP A 45 4.85 -1.08 5.50
CA TRP A 45 5.78 -0.75 4.42
C TRP A 45 5.67 -1.77 3.27
N ILE A 46 5.35 -1.30 2.08
CA ILE A 46 5.30 -2.10 0.85
C ILE A 46 6.57 -1.81 0.04
N ARG A 47 7.45 -2.80 -0.06
CA ARG A 47 8.78 -2.65 -0.69
C ARG A 47 9.00 -3.64 -1.82
N ASN A 48 9.93 -3.30 -2.69
CA ASN A 48 10.38 -4.18 -3.77
C ASN A 48 11.62 -4.97 -3.31
N THR A 49 11.52 -6.30 -3.26
CA THR A 49 12.66 -7.16 -2.87
C THR A 49 13.79 -7.15 -3.90
N PHE A 50 13.51 -6.78 -5.14
CA PHE A 50 14.50 -6.67 -6.21
C PHE A 50 15.21 -5.30 -6.24
N GLU A 51 14.71 -4.33 -5.46
CA GLU A 51 15.29 -2.99 -5.34
C GLU A 51 15.22 -2.54 -3.88
N PRO A 52 16.08 -3.11 -3.01
CA PRO A 52 15.98 -2.94 -1.57
C PRO A 52 16.19 -1.50 -1.13
N ASP A 53 16.96 -0.69 -1.85
CA ASP A 53 17.22 0.71 -1.50
C ASP A 53 16.02 1.62 -1.76
N HIS A 54 15.05 1.16 -2.55
CA HIS A 54 13.83 1.93 -2.81
C HIS A 54 12.97 2.00 -1.53
N ARG A 55 12.53 3.21 -1.16
CA ARG A 55 11.76 3.46 0.07
C ARG A 55 10.40 2.74 0.08
N GLY A 56 9.82 2.54 -1.10
CA GLY A 56 8.52 1.89 -1.24
C GLY A 56 7.38 2.77 -0.70
N THR A 57 6.21 2.16 -0.54
CA THR A 57 5.01 2.86 -0.08
C THR A 57 4.80 2.62 1.40
N ILE A 58 4.57 3.68 2.18
CA ILE A 58 4.12 3.56 3.57
C ILE A 58 2.59 3.72 3.65
N VAL A 59 1.95 2.86 4.45
CA VAL A 59 0.54 2.97 4.80
C VAL A 59 0.42 3.28 6.29
N SER A 60 -0.21 4.41 6.63
CA SER A 60 -0.32 4.91 8.00
C SER A 60 -1.64 5.65 8.25
N ARG A 61 -1.88 6.08 9.49
CA ARG A 61 -3.05 6.90 9.86
C ARG A 61 -2.97 8.33 9.31
N GLU A 62 -1.77 8.87 9.23
CA GLU A 62 -1.50 10.25 8.82
C GLU A 62 -0.80 10.29 7.46
N GLN A 63 -1.01 11.40 6.73
CA GLN A 63 -0.25 11.80 5.54
C GLN A 63 0.74 12.89 5.92
#